data_AF-A0AB73H1I1-F1
#
_entry.id   AF-A0AB73H1I1-F1
#
_cell.length_a   1.000
_cell.length_b   1.000
_cell.length_c   1.000
_cell.angle_alpha   90.00
_cell.angle_beta   90.00
_cell.angle_gamma   90.00
#
_symmetry.space_group_name_H-M   'P 1'
#
loop_
_entity.id
_entity.type
_entity.pdbx_description
1 polymer ?
#
loop_
_entity_poly.entity_id
_entity_poly.type
_entity_poly.pdbx_seq_one_letter_code
_entity_poly.pdbx_strand_id
1 'polypeptide(L)'
;MTVPAQPRLSIELIPSSCWYKNVRSNVRVTTWSRLQSLISTASGGRCEICGGQGHQHPVECHEVWTFDERLLLQRLDRLVSLCPACHGVKHLGRWLARGQVQRPLAWYCHVNHTTPAEAAAAVRAALELNAQRSRCRYQLDVSWLQRVGVDLAAHGVEVGHTSVAMDY
;
A
#
# COMPACT_ATOMS: atom_id res chain seq x y z
N MET A 1 -1.86 -27.16 -15.20
CA MET A 1 -1.00 -26.22 -14.45
C MET A 1 -1.90 -25.36 -13.61
N THR A 2 -1.95 -25.55 -12.30
CA THR A 2 -2.73 -24.72 -11.38
C THR A 2 -2.08 -23.35 -11.29
N VAL A 3 -2.80 -22.29 -11.64
CA VAL A 3 -2.38 -20.91 -11.33
C VAL A 3 -2.24 -20.85 -9.80
N PRO A 4 -1.07 -20.51 -9.24
CA PRO A 4 -0.94 -20.41 -7.79
C PRO A 4 -1.94 -19.36 -7.29
N ALA A 5 -2.71 -19.73 -6.27
CA ALA A 5 -3.65 -18.81 -5.63
C ALA A 5 -2.88 -17.57 -5.14
N GLN A 6 -3.47 -16.37 -5.32
CA GLN A 6 -2.82 -15.16 -4.84
C GLN A 6 -2.64 -15.21 -3.32
N PRO A 7 -1.47 -14.76 -2.80
CA PRO A 7 -1.23 -14.75 -1.37
C PRO A 7 -2.18 -13.79 -0.66
N ARG A 8 -2.65 -14.17 0.52
CA ARG A 8 -3.51 -13.34 1.37
C ARG A 8 -2.81 -12.04 1.80
N LEU A 9 -1.50 -12.12 2.07
CA LEU A 9 -0.61 -11.00 2.37
C LEU A 9 0.47 -10.92 1.30
N SER A 10 0.41 -9.90 0.44
CA SER A 10 1.43 -9.61 -0.58
C SER A 10 2.55 -8.71 -0.07
N ILE A 11 3.67 -8.69 -0.81
CA ILE A 11 4.75 -7.71 -0.68
C ILE A 11 4.55 -6.67 -1.78
N GLU A 12 4.50 -5.40 -1.42
CA GLU A 12 4.11 -4.30 -2.31
C GLU A 12 5.18 -3.20 -2.31
N LEU A 13 6.18 -3.39 -3.16
CA LEU A 13 7.23 -2.41 -3.36
C LEU A 13 6.74 -1.33 -4.34
N ILE A 14 6.83 -0.08 -3.90
CA ILE A 14 6.40 1.07 -4.69
C ILE A 14 7.53 1.48 -5.65
N PRO A 15 7.24 1.61 -6.96
CA PRO A 15 8.22 2.06 -7.95
C PRO A 15 8.83 3.41 -7.57
N SER A 16 10.10 3.65 -7.91
CA SER A 16 10.79 4.89 -7.52
C SER A 16 10.09 6.16 -8.02
N SER A 17 9.54 6.14 -9.24
CA SER A 17 8.75 7.24 -9.81
C SER A 17 7.45 7.57 -9.07
N CYS A 18 7.04 6.68 -8.16
CA CYS A 18 5.79 6.73 -7.40
C CYS A 18 6.01 7.07 -5.92
N TRP A 19 7.27 7.21 -5.48
CA TRP A 19 7.53 7.63 -4.11
C TRP A 19 6.91 8.99 -3.83
N TYR A 20 6.32 9.13 -2.65
CA TYR A 20 5.59 10.33 -2.21
C TYR A 20 4.32 10.70 -3.00
N LYS A 21 3.95 9.93 -4.04
CA LYS A 21 2.65 9.99 -4.73
C LYS A 21 1.63 9.14 -3.99
N ASN A 22 0.98 9.73 -3.00
CA ASN A 22 0.05 9.07 -2.08
C ASN A 22 -1.19 9.95 -1.81
N VAL A 23 -2.19 9.42 -1.12
CA VAL A 23 -3.42 10.16 -0.79
C VAL A 23 -3.10 11.34 0.12
N ARG A 24 -2.27 11.12 1.15
CA ARG A 24 -1.95 12.14 2.17
C ARG A 24 -1.36 13.42 1.59
N SER A 25 -0.59 13.35 0.51
CA SER A 25 -0.01 14.55 -0.14
C SER A 25 -1.03 15.33 -0.96
N ASN A 26 -2.17 14.74 -1.33
CA ASN A 26 -3.17 15.31 -2.23
C ASN A 26 -4.49 15.69 -1.53
N VAL A 27 -4.60 15.50 -0.22
CA VAL A 27 -5.77 15.88 0.57
C VAL A 27 -5.38 16.70 1.79
N ARG A 28 -6.33 17.45 2.35
CA ARG A 28 -6.15 18.16 3.62
C ARG A 28 -5.83 17.18 4.74
N VAL A 29 -5.08 17.65 5.73
CA VAL A 29 -4.75 16.85 6.93
C VAL A 29 -6.03 16.37 7.64
N THR A 30 -7.06 17.20 7.71
CA THR A 30 -8.37 16.84 8.27
C THR A 30 -9.06 15.74 7.48
N THR A 31 -9.02 15.82 6.14
CA THR A 31 -9.55 14.79 5.24
C THR A 31 -8.80 13.47 5.41
N TRP A 32 -7.48 13.50 5.46
CA TRP A 32 -6.68 12.31 5.72
C TRP A 32 -6.99 11.66 7.08
N SER A 33 -7.09 12.45 8.15
CA SER A 33 -7.51 11.96 9.47
C SER A 33 -8.91 11.35 9.45
N ARG A 34 -9.86 11.96 8.74
CA ARG A 34 -11.21 11.41 8.56
C ARG A 34 -11.18 10.06 7.84
N LEU A 35 -10.46 9.95 6.73
CA LEU A 35 -10.35 8.71 5.96
C LEU A 35 -9.77 7.57 6.80
N GLN A 36 -8.69 7.83 7.53
CA GLN A 36 -8.10 6.84 8.44
C GLN A 36 -9.10 6.38 9.51
N SER A 37 -9.85 7.32 10.11
CA SER A 37 -10.87 7.00 11.12
C SER A 37 -12.01 6.16 10.55
N LEU A 38 -12.52 6.51 9.36
CA LEU A 38 -13.58 5.76 8.67
C LEU A 38 -13.15 4.31 8.41
N ILE A 39 -11.94 4.11 7.86
CA ILE A 39 -11.42 2.79 7.52
C ILE A 39 -11.16 1.95 8.77
N SER A 40 -10.60 2.55 9.82
CA SER A 40 -10.40 1.87 11.11
C SER A 40 -11.73 1.48 11.76
N THR A 41 -12.73 2.36 11.74
CA THR A 41 -14.07 2.08 12.30
C THR A 41 -14.78 0.98 11.53
N ALA A 42 -14.74 1.03 10.19
CA ALA A 42 -15.38 0.04 9.33
C ALA A 42 -14.81 -1.38 9.51
N SER A 43 -13.53 -1.51 9.88
CA SER A 43 -12.90 -2.80 10.17
C SER A 43 -13.05 -3.25 11.63
N GLY A 44 -13.72 -2.47 12.48
CA GLY A 44 -13.75 -2.70 13.93
C GLY A 44 -12.36 -2.61 14.57
N GLY A 45 -11.46 -1.82 13.97
CA GLY A 45 -10.07 -1.69 14.38
C GLY A 45 -9.28 -2.99 14.22
N ARG A 46 -9.58 -3.81 13.22
CA ARG A 46 -8.91 -5.10 12.97
C ARG A 46 -8.28 -5.13 11.59
N CYS A 47 -7.17 -5.84 11.47
CA CYS A 47 -6.51 -6.06 10.20
C CYS A 47 -7.43 -6.83 9.24
N GLU A 48 -7.72 -6.26 8.07
CA GLU A 48 -8.51 -6.91 7.02
C GLU A 48 -7.78 -8.12 6.41
N ILE A 49 -6.46 -8.21 6.60
CA ILE A 49 -5.67 -9.35 6.16
C ILE A 49 -5.70 -10.45 7.22
N CYS A 50 -5.17 -10.25 8.43
CA CYS A 50 -5.00 -11.34 9.41
C CYS A 50 -6.02 -11.34 10.57
N GLY A 51 -6.89 -10.35 10.68
CA GLY A 51 -7.83 -10.17 11.81
C GLY A 51 -7.21 -9.65 13.11
N GLY A 52 -5.88 -9.53 13.16
CA GLY A 52 -5.12 -9.08 14.34
C GLY A 52 -5.05 -7.55 14.50
N GLN A 53 -4.31 -7.12 15.51
CA GLN A 53 -4.12 -5.72 15.90
C GLN A 53 -2.66 -5.45 16.31
N GLY A 54 -2.23 -4.20 16.23
CA GLY A 54 -0.96 -3.74 16.79
C GLY A 54 -1.05 -3.39 18.27
N HIS A 55 0.11 -3.33 18.92
CA HIS A 55 0.22 -3.06 20.36
C HIS A 55 0.13 -1.57 20.70
N GLN A 56 0.76 -0.70 19.90
CA GLN A 56 0.74 0.76 20.12
C GLN A 56 -0.47 1.42 19.47
N HIS A 57 -0.84 0.94 18.28
CA HIS A 57 -2.01 1.33 17.54
C HIS A 57 -2.64 0.09 16.89
N PRO A 58 -3.98 -0.06 16.92
CA PRO A 58 -4.63 -1.29 16.45
C PRO A 58 -4.40 -1.58 14.97
N VAL A 59 -4.59 -0.56 14.12
CA VAL A 59 -4.45 -0.65 12.67
C VAL A 59 -3.88 0.63 12.07
N GLU A 60 -3.34 0.50 10.85
CA GLU A 60 -2.82 1.55 9.99
C GLU A 60 -3.64 1.55 8.69
N CYS A 61 -3.93 2.75 8.18
CA CYS A 61 -4.59 2.90 6.88
C CYS A 61 -3.55 2.70 5.78
N HIS A 62 -3.78 1.73 4.92
CA HIS A 62 -2.91 1.39 3.80
C HIS A 62 -3.64 1.62 2.47
N GLU A 63 -2.91 2.12 1.49
CA GLU A 63 -3.40 2.38 0.15
C GLU A 63 -3.18 1.16 -0.74
N VAL A 64 -4.25 0.66 -1.36
CA VAL A 64 -4.16 -0.43 -2.33
C VAL A 64 -4.10 0.18 -3.73
N TRP A 65 -3.04 -0.16 -4.45
CA TRP A 65 -2.72 0.40 -5.75
C TRP A 65 -2.82 -0.65 -6.86
N THR A 66 -3.45 -0.29 -7.97
CA THR A 66 -3.24 -0.95 -9.26
C THR A 66 -2.29 -0.10 -10.10
N PHE A 67 -1.35 -0.76 -10.78
CA PHE A 67 -0.50 -0.12 -11.78
C PHE A 67 -0.96 -0.57 -13.16
N ASP A 68 -1.29 0.38 -14.02
CA ASP A 68 -1.56 0.14 -15.44
C ASP A 68 -0.30 0.51 -16.22
N GLU A 69 0.46 -0.49 -16.65
CA GLU A 69 1.70 -0.29 -17.40
C GLU A 69 1.47 0.19 -18.84
N ARG A 70 0.24 0.10 -19.38
CA ARG A 70 -0.08 0.59 -20.73
C ARG A 70 -0.40 2.08 -20.73
N LEU A 71 -1.18 2.52 -19.73
CA LEU A 71 -1.55 3.93 -19.53
C LEU A 71 -0.55 4.69 -18.67
N LEU A 72 0.41 3.99 -18.05
CA LEU A 72 1.34 4.54 -17.07
C LEU A 72 0.60 5.22 -15.92
N LEU A 73 -0.37 4.52 -15.33
CA LEU A 73 -1.17 5.01 -14.19
C LEU A 73 -0.91 4.20 -12.91
N GLN A 74 -0.64 4.89 -11.82
CA GLN A 74 -0.78 4.38 -10.45
C GLN A 74 -2.17 4.78 -9.97
N ARG A 75 -3.10 3.83 -9.90
CA ARG A 75 -4.49 4.06 -9.51
C ARG A 75 -4.75 3.58 -8.09
N LEU A 76 -5.35 4.44 -7.28
CA LEU A 76 -5.89 4.06 -5.97
C LEU A 76 -7.16 3.24 -6.17
N ASP A 77 -7.15 1.99 -5.70
CA ASP A 77 -8.34 1.14 -5.79
C ASP A 77 -9.19 1.21 -4.53
N ARG A 78 -8.54 1.30 -3.36
CA ARG A 78 -9.19 1.46 -2.05
C ARG A 78 -8.18 1.76 -0.95
N LEU A 79 -8.70 2.12 0.21
CA LEU A 79 -7.98 2.14 1.49
C LEU A 79 -8.37 0.92 2.34
N VAL A 80 -7.43 0.41 3.14
CA VAL A 80 -7.61 -0.80 3.94
C VAL A 80 -6.99 -0.66 5.33
N SER A 81 -7.58 -1.29 6.33
CA SER A 81 -7.06 -1.36 7.70
C SER A 81 -6.10 -2.53 7.84
N LEU A 82 -4.83 -2.28 8.15
CA LEU A 82 -3.83 -3.33 8.40
C LEU A 82 -3.24 -3.22 9.80
N CYS A 83 -2.99 -4.34 10.47
CA CYS A 83 -2.14 -4.29 11.66
C CYS A 83 -0.69 -3.91 11.25
N PRO A 84 0.12 -3.34 12.16
CA PRO A 84 1.47 -2.91 11.84
C PRO A 84 2.38 -4.02 11.29
N ALA A 85 2.15 -5.28 11.69
CA ALA A 85 2.90 -6.41 11.18
C ALA A 85 2.57 -6.70 9.71
N CYS A 86 1.29 -6.71 9.32
CA CYS A 86 0.89 -6.89 7.92
C CYS A 86 1.32 -5.69 7.07
N HIS A 87 1.15 -4.48 7.57
CA HIS A 87 1.56 -3.27 6.86
C HIS A 87 3.09 -3.22 6.65
N GLY A 88 3.87 -3.66 7.64
CA GLY A 88 5.31 -3.80 7.51
C GLY A 88 5.74 -4.77 6.40
N VAL A 89 4.96 -5.83 6.16
CA VAL A 89 5.21 -6.79 5.07
C VAL A 89 4.86 -6.20 3.71
N LYS A 90 3.76 -5.43 3.60
CA LYS A 90 3.44 -4.67 2.38
C LYS A 90 4.64 -3.81 1.98
N HIS A 91 5.19 -3.05 2.94
CA HIS A 91 6.35 -2.18 2.73
C HIS A 91 7.69 -2.85 3.06
N LEU A 92 7.90 -4.10 2.61
CA LEU A 92 9.10 -4.88 2.92
C LEU A 92 10.42 -4.17 2.54
N GLY A 93 10.41 -3.32 1.52
CA GLY A 93 11.59 -2.56 1.05
C GLY A 93 12.30 -1.78 2.15
N ARG A 94 11.56 -1.22 3.12
CA ARG A 94 12.15 -0.52 4.28
C ARG A 94 12.96 -1.47 5.17
N TRP A 95 12.47 -2.70 5.36
CA TRP A 95 13.14 -3.71 6.18
C TRP A 95 14.35 -4.30 5.47
N LEU A 96 14.25 -4.51 4.16
CA LEU A 96 15.37 -4.92 3.30
C LEU A 96 16.53 -3.92 3.39
N ALA A 97 16.26 -2.62 3.24
CA ALA A 97 17.27 -1.57 3.33
C ALA A 97 17.99 -1.52 4.70
N ARG A 98 17.37 -2.05 5.76
CA ARG A 98 17.93 -2.12 7.12
C ARG A 98 18.55 -3.47 7.46
N GLY A 99 18.47 -4.46 6.58
CA GLY A 99 18.87 -5.85 6.87
C GLY A 99 17.99 -6.56 7.92
N GLN A 100 16.79 -6.04 8.20
CA GLN A 100 15.92 -6.48 9.32
C GLN A 100 14.69 -7.25 8.82
N VAL A 101 14.88 -8.19 7.88
CA VAL A 101 13.75 -8.88 7.19
C VAL A 101 13.25 -10.14 7.87
N GLN A 102 13.98 -10.69 8.85
CA GLN A 102 13.62 -11.97 9.47
C GLN A 102 12.20 -11.94 10.07
N ARG A 103 11.89 -10.92 10.86
CA ARG A 103 10.57 -10.76 11.50
C ARG A 103 9.41 -10.59 10.50
N PRO A 104 9.46 -9.65 9.53
CA PRO A 104 8.38 -9.52 8.56
C PRO A 104 8.23 -10.76 7.67
N LEU A 105 9.31 -11.47 7.30
CA LEU A 105 9.20 -12.70 6.51
C LEU A 105 8.61 -13.86 7.31
N ALA A 106 8.96 -14.02 8.58
CA ALA A 106 8.29 -14.98 9.45
C ALA A 106 6.78 -14.70 9.56
N TRP A 107 6.39 -13.42 9.63
CA TRP A 107 4.99 -13.01 9.62
C TRP A 107 4.29 -13.30 8.29
N TYR A 108 4.96 -13.04 7.15
CA TYR A 108 4.47 -13.41 5.82
C TYR A 108 4.17 -14.92 5.74
N CYS A 109 5.11 -15.75 6.17
CA CYS A 109 4.94 -17.21 6.19
C CYS A 109 3.76 -17.63 7.06
N HIS A 110 3.63 -17.05 8.24
CA HIS A 110 2.54 -17.36 9.16
C HIS A 110 1.16 -17.04 8.56
N VAL A 111 0.98 -15.84 7.99
CA VAL A 111 -0.30 -15.38 7.44
C VAL A 111 -0.68 -16.10 6.15
N ASN A 112 0.30 -16.44 5.32
CA ASN A 112 0.05 -17.09 4.03
C ASN A 112 0.15 -18.62 4.09
N HIS A 113 0.53 -19.20 5.23
CA HIS A 113 0.85 -20.63 5.36
C HIS A 113 1.92 -21.10 4.37
N THR A 114 2.94 -20.29 4.14
CA THR A 114 4.04 -20.58 3.20
C THR A 114 5.33 -20.94 3.93
N THR A 115 6.20 -21.67 3.25
CA THR A 115 7.56 -21.96 3.67
C THR A 115 8.48 -20.73 3.52
N PRO A 116 9.64 -20.70 4.22
CA PRO A 116 10.65 -19.67 4.01
C PRO A 116 11.16 -19.59 2.57
N ALA A 117 11.23 -20.71 1.85
CA ALA A 117 11.67 -20.75 0.46
C ALA A 117 10.67 -20.05 -0.48
N GLU A 118 9.37 -20.27 -0.27
CA GLU A 118 8.31 -19.59 -1.00
C GLU A 118 8.27 -18.09 -0.67
N ALA A 119 8.45 -17.72 0.60
CA ALA A 119 8.56 -16.31 0.98
C ALA A 119 9.77 -15.64 0.30
N ALA A 120 10.93 -16.30 0.26
CA ALA A 120 12.10 -15.78 -0.46
C ALA A 120 11.83 -15.65 -1.98
N ALA A 121 11.08 -16.57 -2.58
CA ALA A 121 10.64 -16.46 -3.97
C ALA A 121 9.71 -15.26 -4.18
N ALA A 122 8.75 -15.03 -3.27
CA ALA A 122 7.87 -13.88 -3.31
C ALA A 122 8.64 -12.55 -3.18
N VAL A 123 9.68 -12.50 -2.35
CA VAL A 123 10.57 -11.33 -2.26
C VAL A 123 11.28 -11.06 -3.58
N ARG A 124 11.85 -12.09 -4.22
CA ARG A 124 12.51 -11.93 -5.53
C ARG A 124 11.54 -11.43 -6.59
N ALA A 125 10.35 -12.04 -6.69
CA ALA A 125 9.32 -11.60 -7.63
C ALA A 125 8.89 -10.16 -7.39
N ALA A 126 8.72 -9.74 -6.13
CA ALA A 126 8.37 -8.36 -5.79
C ALA A 126 9.49 -7.37 -6.17
N LEU A 127 10.76 -7.73 -5.98
CA LEU A 127 11.92 -6.93 -6.37
C LEU A 127 12.03 -6.80 -7.90
N GLU A 128 11.83 -7.89 -8.63
CA GLU A 128 11.83 -7.91 -10.10
C GLU A 128 10.72 -7.03 -10.67
N LEU A 129 9.49 -7.18 -10.16
CA LEU A 129 8.36 -6.35 -10.56
C LEU A 129 8.60 -4.87 -10.25
N ASN A 130 9.16 -4.57 -9.07
CA ASN A 130 9.53 -3.21 -8.70
C ASN A 130 10.60 -2.62 -9.64
N ALA A 131 11.62 -3.40 -9.98
CA ALA A 131 12.67 -2.97 -10.91
C ALA A 131 12.11 -2.72 -12.32
N GLN A 132 11.19 -3.56 -12.79
CA GLN A 132 10.49 -3.35 -14.06
C GLN A 132 9.66 -2.06 -14.02
N ARG A 133 8.80 -1.90 -13.02
CA ARG A 133 7.92 -0.73 -12.93
C ARG A 133 8.69 0.56 -12.72
N SER A 134 9.82 0.53 -11.99
CA SER A 134 10.66 1.71 -11.76
C SER A 134 11.33 2.27 -13.03
N ARG A 135 11.22 1.58 -14.18
CA ARG A 135 11.65 2.10 -15.50
C ARG A 135 10.64 3.04 -16.14
N CYS A 136 9.43 3.10 -15.59
CA CYS A 136 8.34 3.91 -16.11
C CYS A 136 8.08 5.12 -15.21
N ARG A 137 7.48 6.18 -15.75
CA ARG A 137 6.99 7.32 -14.98
C ARG A 137 5.46 7.29 -14.94
N TYR A 138 4.90 6.91 -13.80
CA TYR A 138 3.45 6.84 -13.64
C TYR A 138 2.84 8.19 -13.26
N GLN A 139 1.67 8.48 -13.82
CA GLN A 139 0.76 9.50 -13.31
C GLN A 139 -0.06 8.91 -12.15
N LEU A 140 -0.54 9.76 -11.26
CA LEU A 140 -1.34 9.36 -10.09
C LEU A 140 -2.82 9.56 -10.39
N ASP A 141 -3.61 8.52 -10.14
CA ASP A 141 -5.08 8.55 -10.20
C ASP A 141 -5.64 8.19 -8.82
N VAL A 142 -6.15 9.17 -8.10
CA VAL A 142 -6.83 8.99 -6.81
C VAL A 142 -8.35 9.25 -6.90
N SER A 143 -8.92 9.16 -8.10
CA SER A 143 -10.36 9.40 -8.34
C SER A 143 -11.29 8.54 -7.46
N TRP A 144 -10.80 7.39 -6.98
CA TRP A 144 -11.52 6.58 -5.99
C TRP A 144 -11.96 7.38 -4.75
N LEU A 145 -11.21 8.40 -4.34
CA LEU A 145 -11.55 9.23 -3.17
C LEU A 145 -12.92 9.93 -3.32
N GLN A 146 -13.36 10.22 -4.55
CA GLN A 146 -14.69 10.79 -4.82
C GLN A 146 -15.80 9.84 -4.37
N ARG A 147 -15.59 8.51 -4.45
CA ARG A 147 -16.56 7.50 -4.00
C ARG A 147 -16.77 7.48 -2.49
N VAL A 148 -15.82 8.03 -1.72
CA VAL A 148 -15.89 8.17 -0.26
C VAL A 148 -16.10 9.64 0.17
N GLY A 149 -16.58 10.47 -0.76
CA GLY A 149 -16.98 11.85 -0.50
C GLY A 149 -15.81 12.80 -0.26
N VAL A 150 -14.74 12.67 -1.05
CA VAL A 150 -13.70 13.71 -1.15
C VAL A 150 -13.88 14.43 -2.48
N ASP A 151 -14.03 15.74 -2.44
CA ASP A 151 -14.13 16.56 -3.64
C ASP A 151 -12.73 16.85 -4.20
N LEU A 152 -12.50 16.49 -5.46
CA LEU A 152 -11.20 16.59 -6.13
C LEU A 152 -11.28 17.58 -7.30
N ALA A 153 -10.28 18.46 -7.39
CA ALA A 153 -10.03 19.26 -8.57
C ALA A 153 -9.49 18.41 -9.74
N ALA A 154 -9.37 19.02 -10.93
CA ALA A 154 -9.01 18.36 -12.20
C ALA A 154 -7.64 17.61 -12.24
N HIS A 155 -6.86 17.67 -11.17
CA HIS A 155 -5.53 17.06 -11.04
C HIS A 155 -5.43 16.07 -9.87
N GLY A 156 -6.56 15.60 -9.34
CA GLY A 156 -6.58 14.59 -8.27
C GLY A 156 -6.17 15.13 -6.89
N VAL A 157 -6.25 16.44 -6.71
CA VAL A 157 -6.00 17.12 -5.44
C VAL A 157 -7.32 17.61 -4.87
N GLU A 158 -7.49 17.49 -3.56
CA GLU A 158 -8.68 17.98 -2.89
C GLU A 158 -8.89 19.48 -3.14
N VAL A 159 -10.13 19.87 -3.42
CA VAL A 159 -10.49 21.28 -3.65
C VAL A 159 -10.08 22.14 -2.45
N GLY A 160 -9.25 23.15 -2.71
CA GLY A 160 -8.71 24.06 -1.68
C GLY A 160 -7.46 23.52 -0.95
N HIS A 161 -6.87 22.43 -1.42
CA HIS A 161 -5.58 21.93 -0.97
C HIS A 161 -4.51 22.17 -2.05
N THR A 162 -3.28 22.42 -1.62
CA THR A 162 -2.12 22.47 -2.51
C THR A 162 -1.32 21.19 -2.31
N SER A 163 -1.14 20.40 -3.36
CA SER A 163 -0.34 19.17 -3.27
C SER A 163 1.07 19.48 -2.80
N VAL A 164 1.59 18.66 -1.89
CA VAL A 164 2.96 18.80 -1.38
C VAL A 164 3.94 17.97 -2.22
N ALA A 165 3.61 17.72 -3.49
CA ALA A 165 4.46 16.94 -4.38
C ALA A 165 5.84 17.61 -4.49
N MET A 166 6.88 16.86 -4.11
CA MET A 166 8.27 17.21 -4.40
C MET A 166 8.59 16.67 -5.79
N ASP A 167 9.05 17.53 -6.69
CA ASP A 167 9.54 17.14 -8.00
C ASP A 167 10.79 16.25 -7.81
N TYR A 168 10.70 14.97 -8.18
CA TYR A 168 11.83 14.02 -8.22
C TYR A 168 11.88 13.30 -9.57
#